data_AF-A0A958R9U8-F1
#
_entry.id   AF-A0A958R9U8-F1
#
_cell.length_a   1.000
_cell.length_b   1.000
_cell.length_c   1.000
_cell.angle_alpha   90.00
_cell.angle_beta   90.00
_cell.angle_gamma   90.00
#
_symmetry.space_group_name_H-M   'P 1'
#
loop_
_entity.id
_entity.type
_entity.pdbx_description
1 polymer ?
#
loop_
_entity_poly.entity_id
_entity_poly.type
_entity_poly.pdbx_seq_one_letter_code
_entity_poly.pdbx_strand_id
1 'polypeptide(L)'
;VTVGTDAGFIYQLYGFAYPREMELLREAGFHPLEVIKAATLNGAEALGMADEIGTIKVGKLADFVIVEENPLVNLKVLYGTGAIQLQDDNTVARVGGVKYTIKDGIIYDAKKLLEDVRKIVEQAKAEKNYKIIQPGMKGE
;
A
#
# COMPACT_ATOMS: atom_id res chain seq x y z
N VAL A 1 -6.05 7.82 -18.21
CA VAL A 1 -5.98 8.14 -16.77
C VAL A 1 -5.04 7.16 -16.11
N THR A 2 -4.10 7.67 -15.32
CA THR A 2 -3.11 6.90 -14.55
C THR A 2 -3.18 7.30 -13.09
N VAL A 3 -2.66 6.47 -12.18
CA VAL A 3 -2.50 6.81 -10.77
C VAL A 3 -1.13 7.47 -10.58
N GLY A 4 -1.11 8.69 -10.03
CA GLY A 4 0.11 9.43 -9.75
C GLY A 4 -0.08 10.29 -8.51
N THR A 5 0.86 10.19 -7.56
CA THR A 5 0.69 10.78 -6.22
C THR A 5 1.56 12.01 -5.98
N ASP A 6 2.46 12.39 -6.90
CA ASP A 6 3.48 13.43 -6.68
C ASP A 6 4.19 13.32 -5.30
N ALA A 7 4.54 12.09 -4.91
CA ALA A 7 5.04 11.80 -3.57
C ALA A 7 6.36 12.55 -3.29
N GLY A 8 6.43 13.17 -2.11
CA GLY A 8 7.51 14.09 -1.74
C GLY A 8 7.10 15.56 -1.74
N PHE A 9 5.94 15.90 -2.32
CA PHE A 9 5.30 17.19 -2.08
C PHE A 9 4.78 17.29 -0.64
N ILE A 10 4.54 18.52 -0.17
CA ILE A 10 4.17 18.78 1.22
C ILE A 10 2.89 17.98 1.55
N TYR A 11 2.95 17.16 2.61
CA TYR A 11 1.88 16.27 3.10
C TYR A 11 1.60 14.99 2.27
N GLN A 12 2.42 14.64 1.28
CA GLN A 12 2.32 13.36 0.56
C GLN A 12 3.45 12.41 0.92
N LEU A 13 3.11 11.42 1.74
CA LEU A 13 4.05 10.39 2.19
C LEU A 13 4.23 9.29 1.14
N TYR A 14 5.48 8.94 0.85
CA TYR A 14 5.84 7.84 -0.05
C TYR A 14 5.16 6.52 0.35
N GLY A 15 4.73 5.77 -0.66
CA GLY A 15 4.03 4.49 -0.49
C GLY A 15 2.57 4.67 -0.08
N PHE A 16 2.30 5.27 1.10
CA PHE A 16 0.95 5.41 1.64
C PHE A 16 0.03 6.29 0.79
N ALA A 17 0.58 7.30 0.11
CA ALA A 17 -0.21 8.13 -0.79
C ALA A 17 -0.74 7.37 -2.02
N TYR A 18 -0.16 6.21 -2.37
CA TYR A 18 -0.53 5.48 -3.59
C TYR A 18 -1.88 4.77 -3.49
N PRO A 19 -2.16 3.94 -2.45
CA PRO A 19 -3.52 3.45 -2.23
C PRO A 19 -4.53 4.59 -2.01
N ARG A 20 -4.13 5.70 -1.38
CA ARG A 20 -5.00 6.87 -1.20
C ARG A 20 -5.43 7.48 -2.53
N GLU A 21 -4.52 7.64 -3.49
CA GLU A 21 -4.86 8.16 -4.82
C GLU A 21 -5.83 7.22 -5.56
N MET A 22 -5.68 5.90 -5.37
CA MET A 22 -6.65 4.92 -5.89
C MET A 22 -8.04 5.10 -5.25
N GLU A 23 -8.11 5.38 -3.94
CA GLU A 23 -9.36 5.73 -3.27
C GLU A 23 -9.97 7.02 -3.83
N LEU A 24 -9.16 8.06 -4.11
CA LEU A 24 -9.63 9.32 -4.68
C LEU A 24 -10.18 9.14 -6.10
N LEU A 25 -9.56 8.31 -6.94
CA LEU A 25 -10.14 7.95 -8.24
C LEU A 25 -11.48 7.23 -8.08
N ARG A 26 -11.60 6.35 -7.09
CA ARG A 26 -12.89 5.68 -6.80
C ARG A 26 -13.94 6.70 -6.36
N GLU A 27 -13.59 7.65 -5.51
CA GLU A 27 -14.47 8.76 -5.09
C GLU A 27 -14.85 9.68 -6.27
N ALA A 28 -13.95 9.87 -7.23
CA ALA A 28 -14.21 10.60 -8.47
C ALA A 28 -15.15 9.86 -9.45
N GLY A 29 -15.58 8.63 -9.12
CA GLY A 29 -16.60 7.89 -9.86
C GLY A 29 -16.09 6.73 -10.71
N PHE A 30 -14.78 6.46 -10.71
CA PHE A 30 -14.21 5.34 -11.47
C PHE A 30 -14.67 4.00 -10.87
N HIS A 31 -14.89 3.00 -11.73
CA HIS A 31 -15.14 1.64 -11.26
C HIS A 31 -13.84 1.06 -10.64
N PRO A 32 -13.88 0.24 -9.57
CA PRO A 32 -12.66 -0.30 -8.95
C PRO A 32 -11.71 -0.99 -9.93
N LEU A 33 -12.23 -1.71 -10.93
CA LEU A 33 -11.42 -2.31 -11.99
C LEU A 33 -10.69 -1.26 -12.86
N GLU A 34 -11.32 -0.13 -13.15
CA GLU A 34 -10.68 0.97 -13.90
C GLU A 34 -9.57 1.61 -13.06
N VAL A 35 -9.76 1.72 -11.74
CA VAL A 35 -8.72 2.18 -10.80
C VAL A 35 -7.52 1.22 -10.80
N ILE A 36 -7.75 -0.10 -10.70
CA ILE A 36 -6.66 -1.09 -10.81
C ILE A 36 -5.96 -0.98 -12.16
N LYS A 37 -6.70 -0.83 -13.26
CA LYS A 37 -6.12 -0.65 -14.60
C LYS A 37 -5.30 0.63 -14.71
N ALA A 38 -5.78 1.73 -14.12
CA ALA A 38 -5.08 3.00 -14.04
C ALA A 38 -3.77 2.91 -13.25
N ALA A 39 -3.74 2.09 -12.20
CA ALA A 39 -2.58 1.83 -11.36
C ALA A 39 -1.56 0.85 -11.97
N THR A 40 -1.92 0.14 -13.05
CA THR A 40 -1.11 -0.94 -13.62
C THR A 40 -0.88 -0.75 -15.12
N LEU A 41 -1.77 -1.25 -15.97
CA LEU A 41 -1.63 -1.23 -17.43
C LEU A 41 -1.51 0.19 -17.97
N ASN A 42 -2.40 1.12 -17.59
CA ASN A 42 -2.36 2.47 -18.16
C ASN A 42 -1.07 3.21 -17.78
N GLY A 43 -0.53 2.94 -16.57
CA GLY A 43 0.77 3.47 -16.14
C GLY A 43 1.90 2.92 -17.00
N ALA A 44 1.90 1.61 -17.27
CA ALA A 44 2.87 0.98 -18.16
C ALA A 44 2.78 1.52 -19.60
N GLU A 45 1.58 1.72 -20.14
CA GLU A 45 1.36 2.35 -21.45
C GLU A 45 1.90 3.78 -21.50
N ALA A 46 1.61 4.60 -20.49
CA ALA A 46 2.09 5.98 -20.40
C ALA A 46 3.63 6.07 -20.35
N LEU A 47 4.30 5.04 -19.80
CA LEU A 47 5.75 4.95 -19.73
C LEU A 47 6.39 4.25 -20.94
N GLY A 48 5.59 3.75 -21.89
CA GLY A 48 6.10 2.97 -23.03
C GLY A 48 6.59 1.57 -22.67
N MET A 49 6.21 1.05 -21.50
CA MET A 49 6.65 -0.24 -20.94
C MET A 49 5.53 -1.30 -20.96
N ALA A 50 4.46 -1.07 -21.72
CA ALA A 50 3.31 -1.96 -21.77
C ALA A 50 3.62 -3.35 -22.33
N ASP A 51 4.75 -3.55 -23.02
CA ASP A 51 5.20 -4.88 -23.45
C ASP A 51 5.95 -5.65 -22.36
N GLU A 52 6.43 -4.96 -21.32
CA GLU A 52 7.26 -5.52 -20.26
C GLU A 52 6.51 -5.70 -18.93
N ILE A 53 5.64 -4.76 -18.56
CA ILE A 53 4.95 -4.71 -17.25
C ILE A 53 3.46 -4.33 -17.37
N GLY A 54 2.79 -4.18 -16.23
CA GLY A 54 1.42 -3.63 -16.13
C GLY A 54 0.28 -4.63 -16.31
N THR A 55 0.55 -5.88 -16.73
CA THR A 55 -0.46 -6.96 -16.81
C THR A 55 0.16 -8.31 -16.51
N ILE A 56 -0.65 -9.26 -16.02
CA ILE A 56 -0.22 -10.65 -15.83
C ILE A 56 -0.32 -11.39 -17.18
N LYS A 57 0.80 -11.52 -17.89
CA LYS A 57 0.91 -12.22 -19.18
C LYS A 57 2.26 -12.91 -19.31
N VAL A 58 2.31 -14.07 -19.96
CA VAL A 58 3.56 -14.76 -20.29
C VAL A 58 4.47 -13.84 -21.11
N GLY A 59 5.76 -13.82 -20.76
CA GLY A 59 6.78 -12.99 -21.41
C GLY A 59 7.03 -11.63 -20.73
N LYS A 60 6.17 -11.21 -19.79
CA LYS A 60 6.36 -10.00 -18.99
C LYS A 60 7.17 -10.25 -17.72
N LEU A 61 7.72 -9.17 -17.16
CA LEU A 61 8.42 -9.22 -15.87
C LEU A 61 7.46 -9.65 -14.75
N ALA A 62 7.99 -10.40 -13.79
CA ALA A 62 7.24 -10.91 -12.65
C ALA A 62 7.09 -9.84 -11.56
N ASP A 63 6.25 -8.83 -11.86
CA ASP A 63 5.90 -7.73 -10.97
C ASP A 63 4.50 -7.95 -10.38
N PHE A 64 4.43 -8.31 -9.09
CA PHE A 64 3.18 -8.66 -8.42
C PHE A 64 3.02 -7.98 -7.07
N VAL A 65 1.76 -7.69 -6.71
CA VAL A 65 1.36 -7.31 -5.35
C VAL A 65 0.38 -8.37 -4.88
N ILE A 66 0.73 -9.08 -3.81
CA ILE A 66 -0.07 -10.17 -3.26
C ILE A 66 -0.81 -9.69 -2.01
N VAL A 67 -2.13 -9.82 -2.04
CA VAL A 67 -3.05 -9.50 -0.94
C VAL A 67 -3.98 -10.68 -0.70
N GLU A 68 -4.42 -10.85 0.55
CA GLU A 68 -5.35 -11.93 0.94
C GLU A 68 -6.82 -11.54 0.69
N GLU A 69 -7.11 -10.25 0.76
CA GLU A 69 -8.44 -9.68 0.56
C GLU A 69 -8.65 -9.22 -0.88
N ASN A 70 -9.91 -9.18 -1.33
CA ASN A 70 -10.25 -8.66 -2.65
C ASN A 70 -10.19 -7.12 -2.69
N PRO A 71 -9.22 -6.50 -3.37
CA PRO A 71 -9.08 -5.04 -3.40
C PRO A 71 -10.20 -4.35 -4.20
N LEU A 72 -10.96 -5.08 -5.01
CA LEU A 72 -12.11 -4.53 -5.74
C LEU A 72 -13.30 -4.22 -4.81
N VAL A 73 -13.38 -4.90 -3.67
CA VAL A 73 -14.39 -4.65 -2.62
C VAL A 73 -13.94 -3.49 -1.73
N ASN A 74 -12.66 -3.46 -1.37
CA ASN A 74 -12.10 -2.43 -0.50
C ASN A 74 -10.63 -2.15 -0.85
N LEU A 75 -10.36 -1.01 -1.49
CA LEU A 75 -9.01 -0.62 -1.88
C LEU A 75 -8.06 -0.43 -0.69
N LYS A 76 -8.58 -0.18 0.52
CA LYS A 76 -7.78 0.00 1.74
C LYS A 76 -6.99 -1.25 2.12
N VAL A 77 -7.33 -2.43 1.59
CA VAL A 77 -6.55 -3.65 1.83
C VAL A 77 -5.20 -3.61 1.12
N LEU A 78 -4.93 -2.62 0.26
CA LEU A 78 -3.64 -2.38 -0.38
C LEU A 78 -2.65 -1.59 0.51
N TYR A 79 -3.09 -1.03 1.65
CA TYR A 79 -2.15 -0.45 2.61
C TYR A 79 -1.31 -1.56 3.25
N GLY A 80 0.01 -1.37 3.42
CA GLY A 80 0.87 -2.40 4.03
C GLY A 80 0.41 -2.85 5.43
N THR A 81 -0.23 -1.95 6.17
CA THR A 81 -0.82 -2.21 7.50
C THR A 81 -2.24 -2.79 7.46
N GLY A 82 -2.84 -2.97 6.28
CA GLY A 82 -4.21 -3.46 6.13
C GLY A 82 -5.28 -2.42 6.51
N ALA A 83 -6.54 -2.85 6.46
CA ALA A 83 -7.71 -2.03 6.71
C ALA A 83 -8.42 -2.45 8.00
N ILE A 84 -9.07 -1.49 8.68
CA ILE A 84 -9.96 -1.79 9.80
C ILE A 84 -11.31 -2.26 9.24
N GLN A 85 -11.82 -3.38 9.76
CA GLN A 85 -13.11 -3.95 9.40
C GLN A 85 -13.89 -4.33 10.67
N LEU A 86 -15.20 -4.12 10.64
CA LEU A 86 -16.14 -4.61 11.64
C LEU A 86 -16.57 -6.02 11.23
N GLN A 87 -16.39 -6.99 12.11
CA GLN A 87 -16.78 -8.38 11.90
C GLN A 87 -18.25 -8.62 12.27
N ASP A 88 -18.80 -9.76 11.86
CA ASP A 88 -20.20 -10.14 12.10
C ASP A 88 -20.55 -10.22 13.60
N ASP A 89 -19.57 -10.46 14.46
CA ASP A 89 -19.71 -10.49 15.92
C ASP A 89 -19.57 -9.10 16.59
N ASN A 90 -19.58 -8.03 15.79
CA ASN A 90 -19.35 -6.64 16.19
C ASN A 90 -17.95 -6.37 16.78
N THR A 91 -16.98 -7.26 16.58
CA THR A 91 -15.58 -6.98 16.93
C THR A 91 -14.87 -6.23 15.81
N VAL A 92 -13.89 -5.41 16.19
CA VAL A 92 -13.07 -4.66 15.22
C VAL A 92 -11.77 -5.41 14.99
N ALA A 93 -11.51 -5.77 13.75
CA ALA A 93 -10.29 -6.44 13.33
C ALA A 93 -9.57 -5.65 12.23
N ARG A 94 -8.28 -5.94 12.05
CA ARG A 94 -7.47 -5.41 10.96
C ARG A 94 -7.22 -6.51 9.95
N VAL A 95 -7.68 -6.32 8.72
CA VAL A 95 -7.68 -7.34 7.66
C VAL A 95 -6.86 -6.89 6.45
N GLY A 96 -6.38 -7.89 5.71
CA GLY A 96 -5.59 -7.70 4.49
C GLY A 96 -4.24 -7.02 4.70
N GLY A 97 -3.93 -6.11 3.79
CA GLY A 97 -2.62 -5.53 3.63
C GLY A 97 -1.73 -6.35 2.72
N VAL A 98 -0.80 -5.68 2.05
CA VAL A 98 0.17 -6.34 1.17
C VAL A 98 0.95 -7.36 1.98
N LYS A 99 0.96 -8.61 1.49
CA LYS A 99 1.70 -9.73 2.07
C LYS A 99 3.07 -9.85 1.41
N TYR A 100 3.08 -9.84 0.08
CA TYR A 100 4.31 -9.87 -0.71
C TYR A 100 4.24 -8.82 -1.80
N THR A 101 5.37 -8.16 -2.02
CA THR A 101 5.65 -7.46 -3.28
C THR A 101 6.69 -8.29 -4.02
N ILE A 102 6.45 -8.59 -5.28
CA ILE A 102 7.40 -9.28 -6.14
C ILE A 102 7.83 -8.28 -7.20
N LYS A 103 9.14 -8.04 -7.34
CA LYS A 103 9.71 -7.18 -8.38
C LYS A 103 10.73 -7.99 -9.16
N ASP A 104 10.54 -8.14 -10.46
CA ASP A 104 11.43 -8.91 -11.33
C ASP A 104 11.68 -10.34 -10.82
N GLY A 105 10.68 -10.94 -10.18
CA GLY A 105 10.78 -12.26 -9.57
C GLY A 105 11.44 -12.31 -8.18
N ILE A 106 11.94 -11.18 -7.67
CA ILE A 106 12.48 -11.07 -6.30
C ILE A 106 11.32 -10.83 -5.34
N ILE A 107 11.19 -11.70 -4.34
CA ILE A 107 10.11 -11.66 -3.35
C ILE A 107 10.51 -10.82 -2.15
N TYR A 108 9.69 -9.82 -1.84
CA TYR A 108 9.78 -8.99 -0.65
C TYR A 108 8.63 -9.31 0.29
N ASP A 109 8.95 -9.79 1.50
CA ASP A 109 7.97 -9.99 2.57
C ASP A 109 7.63 -8.66 3.22
N ALA A 110 6.43 -8.16 2.95
CA ALA A 110 5.99 -6.86 3.43
C ALA A 110 5.81 -6.82 4.96
N LYS A 111 5.46 -7.94 5.59
CA LYS A 111 5.29 -8.01 7.05
C LYS A 111 6.64 -7.99 7.75
N LYS A 112 7.62 -8.71 7.22
CA LYS A 112 9.00 -8.64 7.70
C LYS A 112 9.60 -7.24 7.54
N LEU A 113 9.42 -6.61 6.38
CA LEU A 113 9.91 -5.24 6.15
C LEU A 113 9.30 -4.24 7.16
N LEU A 114 8.02 -4.37 7.48
CA LEU A 114 7.37 -3.53 8.50
C LEU A 114 7.95 -3.78 9.91
N GLU A 115 8.30 -5.02 10.23
CA GLU A 115 8.97 -5.36 11.49
C GLU A 115 10.38 -4.77 11.56
N ASP A 116 11.15 -4.86 10.48
CA ASP A 116 12.50 -4.29 10.40
C ASP A 116 12.46 -2.76 10.55
N VAL A 117 11.51 -2.09 9.88
CA VAL A 117 11.27 -0.64 10.05
C VAL A 117 10.91 -0.31 11.50
N ARG A 118 10.08 -1.12 12.16
CA ARG A 118 9.74 -0.91 13.58
C ARG A 118 11.00 -0.95 14.45
N LYS A 119 11.88 -1.93 14.26
CA LYS A 119 13.15 -2.05 14.99
C LYS A 119 14.06 -0.85 14.75
N ILE A 120 14.19 -0.39 13.51
CA ILE A 120 14.98 0.79 13.15
C ILE A 120 14.44 2.04 13.88
N VAL A 121 13.11 2.21 13.90
CA VAL A 121 12.47 3.34 14.58
C VAL A 121 12.64 3.27 16.10
N GLU A 122 12.53 2.07 16.69
CA GLU A 122 12.76 1.86 18.12
C GLU A 122 14.21 2.20 18.52
N GLN A 123 15.19 1.71 17.75
CA GLN A 123 16.59 2.02 17.96
C GLN A 123 16.85 3.54 17.88
N ALA A 124 16.35 4.19 16.82
CA ALA A 124 16.52 5.64 16.64
C ALA A 124 15.88 6.47 17.77
N LYS A 125 14.78 6.00 18.36
CA LYS A 125 14.16 6.65 19.52
C LYS A 125 15.00 6.48 20.78
N ALA A 126 15.53 5.28 21.00
CA ALA A 126 16.39 4.99 22.14
C ALA A 126 17.67 5.85 22.10
N GLU A 127 18.32 5.95 20.94
CA GLU A 127 19.51 6.78 20.74
C GLU A 127 19.24 8.28 21.02
N LYS A 128 18.03 8.76 20.73
CA LYS A 128 17.62 10.15 20.95
C LYS A 128 17.00 10.41 22.33
N ASN A 129 16.92 9.41 23.20
CA ASN A 129 16.12 9.45 24.45
C ASN A 129 14.69 9.99 24.21
N TYR A 130 14.12 9.69 23.06
CA TYR A 130 12.82 10.23 22.65
C TYR A 130 11.68 9.30 23.08
N LYS A 131 10.96 9.69 24.12
CA LYS A 131 9.72 9.03 24.53
C LYS A 131 8.53 9.62 23.77
N ILE A 132 7.77 8.77 23.08
CA ILE A 132 6.45 9.18 22.59
C ILE A 132 5.52 9.25 23.79
N ILE A 133 5.03 10.44 24.09
CA ILE A 133 3.94 10.64 25.03
C ILE A 133 2.68 10.67 24.18
N GLN A 134 1.80 9.69 24.35
CA GLN A 134 0.51 9.72 23.68
C GLN A 134 -0.29 10.90 24.26
N PRO A 135 -0.73 11.87 23.42
CA PRO A 135 -1.54 12.99 23.91
C PRO A 135 -2.78 12.45 24.64
N GLY A 136 -2.99 12.92 25.88
CA GLY A 136 -4.10 12.47 26.74
C GLY A 136 -3.81 11.27 27.65
N MET A 137 -2.66 10.62 27.53
CA MET A 137 -2.17 9.67 28.53
C MET A 137 -1.24 10.40 29.51
N LYS A 138 -1.44 10.25 30.83
CA LYS A 138 -0.49 10.77 31.82
C LYS A 138 0.84 10.05 31.59
N GLY A 139 1.87 10.80 31.21
CA GLY A 139 3.22 10.27 31.10
C GLY A 139 3.72 9.83 32.47
N GLU A 140 4.24 8.61 32.55
CA GLU A 140 5.15 8.17 33.63
C GLU A 140 6.61 8.55 33.31
#